data_AF-F3FVR0-F1
#
_entry.id   AF-F3FVR0-F1
#
_cell.length_a   1.000
_cell.length_b   1.000
_cell.length_c   1.000
_cell.angle_alpha   90.00
_cell.angle_beta   90.00
_cell.angle_gamma   90.00
#
_symmetry.space_group_name_H-M   'P 1'
#
loop_
_entity.id
_entity.type
_entity.pdbx_description
1 polymer ?
#
loop_
_entity_poly.entity_id
_entity_poly.type
_entity_poly.pdbx_seq_one_letter_code
_entity_poly.pdbx_strand_id
1 'polypeptide(L)'
;WPPPAPLFSALLNYRHSSIAVTDEALTAWDGMQSLGDEERTNYPLTLNVDDQGEGFQLTVQTVPLVEATRICAYMQQTLNSLVDALEQAPQTPLHAISILPFNERAQLLEQCNRPEK
;
A
#
# COMPACT_ATOMS: atom_id res chain seq x y z
N TRP A 1 1.10 -21.18 -27.40
CA TRP A 1 1.81 -21.43 -26.13
C TRP A 1 1.35 -20.37 -25.15
N PRO A 2 0.96 -20.70 -23.90
CA PRO A 2 0.69 -19.65 -22.92
C PRO A 2 1.95 -18.81 -22.74
N PRO A 3 1.83 -17.48 -22.55
CA PRO A 3 2.98 -16.65 -22.25
C PRO A 3 3.68 -17.17 -20.98
N PRO A 4 5.01 -17.05 -20.87
CA PRO A 4 5.72 -17.43 -19.66
C PRO A 4 5.16 -16.66 -18.46
N ALA A 5 5.01 -17.33 -17.32
CA ALA A 5 4.57 -16.69 -16.09
C ALA A 5 5.51 -15.52 -15.75
N PRO A 6 4.98 -14.37 -15.30
CA PRO A 6 5.82 -13.23 -14.99
C PRO A 6 6.80 -13.59 -13.86
N LEU A 7 8.03 -13.06 -13.94
CA LEU A 7 9.05 -13.28 -12.91
C LEU A 7 8.63 -12.70 -11.55
N PHE A 8 7.71 -11.73 -11.57
CA PHE A 8 7.14 -11.10 -10.39
C PHE A 8 5.62 -11.11 -10.49
N SER A 9 4.96 -11.46 -9.39
CA SER A 9 3.50 -11.41 -9.27
C SER A 9 3.00 -10.13 -8.62
N ALA A 10 3.91 -9.27 -8.17
CA ALA A 10 3.60 -8.01 -7.52
C ALA A 10 4.58 -6.91 -7.92
N LEU A 11 4.09 -5.67 -7.96
CA LEU A 11 4.87 -4.46 -8.22
C LEU A 11 4.67 -3.45 -7.08
N LEU A 12 5.77 -2.86 -6.60
CA LEU A 12 5.76 -1.71 -5.70
C LEU A 12 6.31 -0.50 -6.46
N ASN A 13 5.52 0.54 -6.63
CA ASN A 13 5.99 1.82 -7.17
C ASN A 13 6.03 2.87 -6.06
N TYR A 14 7.15 3.58 -5.94
CA TYR A 14 7.27 4.75 -5.08
C TYR A 14 7.46 5.99 -5.94
N ARG A 15 6.55 6.95 -5.82
CA ARG A 15 6.57 8.21 -6.57
C ARG A 15 6.72 9.35 -5.57
N HIS A 16 7.85 10.05 -5.64
CA HIS A 16 8.06 11.26 -4.86
C HIS A 16 7.69 12.46 -5.73
N SER A 17 6.61 13.14 -5.38
CA SER A 17 6.11 14.32 -6.06
C SER A 17 6.10 15.50 -5.10
N SER A 18 7.29 15.93 -4.67
CA SER A 18 7.49 17.18 -3.92
C SER A 18 7.54 18.43 -4.82
N ILE A 19 7.18 18.29 -6.09
CA ILE A 19 7.12 19.43 -7.01
C ILE A 19 5.89 20.24 -6.62
N ALA A 20 6.11 21.36 -5.92
CA ALA A 20 5.12 22.40 -5.76
C ALA A 20 4.54 22.71 -7.15
N VAL A 21 3.29 22.32 -7.38
CA VAL A 21 2.59 22.70 -8.60
C VAL A 21 2.50 24.22 -8.54
N THR A 22 3.27 24.91 -9.37
CA THR A 22 3.25 26.37 -9.36
C THR A 22 1.87 26.85 -9.81
N ASP A 23 1.43 28.03 -9.36
CA ASP A 23 0.12 28.57 -9.73
C ASP A 23 -0.05 28.63 -11.27
N GLU A 24 1.05 28.81 -12.02
CA GLU A 24 1.02 28.78 -13.48
C GLU A 24 0.70 27.38 -14.05
N ALA A 25 1.18 26.31 -13.40
CA ALA A 25 0.85 24.95 -13.78
C ALA A 25 -0.60 24.59 -13.40
N LEU A 26 -1.12 25.06 -12.26
CA LEU A 26 -2.54 24.88 -11.93
C LEU A 26 -3.45 25.62 -12.92
N THR A 27 -3.08 26.84 -13.31
CA THR A 27 -3.86 27.65 -14.27
C THR A 27 -3.83 27.07 -15.68
N ALA A 28 -2.72 26.45 -16.09
CA ALA A 28 -2.61 25.77 -17.39
C ALA A 28 -3.48 24.50 -17.51
N TRP A 29 -3.89 23.93 -16.38
CA TRP A 29 -4.74 22.74 -16.30
C TRP A 29 -6.21 23.08 -15.99
N ASP A 30 -6.54 24.37 -15.81
CA ASP A 30 -7.92 24.82 -15.59
C ASP A 30 -8.77 24.53 -16.84
N GLY A 31 -9.84 23.75 -16.65
CA GLY A 31 -10.67 23.23 -17.73
C GLY A 31 -10.26 21.86 -18.30
N MET A 32 -9.14 21.26 -17.86
CA MET A 32 -8.83 19.85 -18.14
C MET A 32 -9.37 18.95 -17.04
N GLN A 33 -10.23 17.99 -17.41
CA GLN A 33 -10.66 16.94 -16.50
C GLN A 33 -9.64 15.81 -16.50
N SER A 34 -9.08 15.48 -15.33
CA SER A 34 -8.31 14.25 -15.17
C SER A 34 -9.25 13.06 -15.42
N LEU A 35 -9.10 12.42 -16.57
CA LEU A 35 -9.71 11.13 -16.85
C LEU A 35 -8.85 10.12 -16.10
N GLY A 36 -9.41 9.55 -15.03
CA GLY A 36 -8.68 8.75 -14.05
C GLY A 36 -7.62 7.86 -14.69
N ASP A 37 -6.42 7.93 -14.15
CA ASP A 37 -5.28 7.15 -14.59
C ASP A 37 -5.54 5.67 -14.26
N GLU A 38 -6.19 4.97 -15.19
CA GLU A 38 -6.28 3.51 -15.13
C GLU A 38 -4.89 2.98 -15.54
N GLU A 39 -3.93 3.04 -14.61
CA GLU A 39 -2.61 2.42 -14.74
C GLU A 39 -2.81 0.91 -14.90
N ARG A 40 -3.07 0.45 -16.12
CA ARG A 40 -3.26 -0.97 -16.42
C ARG A 40 -1.95 -1.70 -16.23
N THR A 41 -1.78 -2.29 -15.05
CA THR A 41 -0.63 -3.13 -14.76
C THR A 41 -0.93 -4.59 -15.10
N ASN A 42 0.04 -5.30 -15.69
CA ASN A 42 -0.07 -6.75 -15.95
C ASN A 42 0.28 -7.60 -14.72
N TYR A 43 0.31 -6.99 -13.53
CA TYR A 43 0.69 -7.63 -12.27
C TYR A 43 -0.56 -7.93 -11.44
N PRO A 44 -0.69 -9.14 -10.87
CA PRO A 44 -1.82 -9.48 -10.00
C PRO A 44 -1.99 -8.58 -8.76
N LEU A 45 -0.92 -7.91 -8.33
CA LEU A 45 -0.90 -6.98 -7.21
C LEU A 45 0.04 -5.81 -7.55
N THR A 46 -0.46 -4.59 -7.49
CA THR A 46 0.35 -3.37 -7.57
C THR A 46 0.05 -2.49 -6.37
N LEU A 47 1.10 -2.01 -5.70
CA LEU A 47 1.01 -1.00 -4.65
C LEU A 47 1.81 0.23 -5.09
N ASN A 48 1.12 1.36 -5.23
CA ASN A 48 1.73 2.64 -5.48
C ASN A 48 1.76 3.45 -4.18
N VAL A 49 2.90 4.06 -3.90
CA VAL A 49 3.14 4.96 -2.77
C VAL A 49 3.46 6.34 -3.34
N ASP A 50 2.54 7.26 -3.17
CA ASP A 50 2.65 8.65 -3.59
C ASP A 50 3.08 9.49 -2.38
N ASP A 51 4.34 9.92 -2.39
CA ASP A 51 4.92 10.81 -1.39
C ASP A 51 4.76 12.26 -1.82
N GLN A 52 3.86 12.96 -1.14
CA GLN A 52 3.49 14.35 -1.40
C GLN A 52 4.27 15.34 -0.53
N GLY A 53 5.30 14.88 0.21
CA GLY A 53 6.09 15.70 1.13
C GLY A 53 5.42 15.96 2.48
N GLU A 54 4.09 16.05 2.54
CA GLU A 54 3.32 16.17 3.80
C GLU A 54 2.74 14.83 4.28
N GLY A 55 2.84 13.78 3.45
CA GLY A 55 2.34 12.45 3.76
C GLY A 55 2.43 11.50 2.57
N PHE A 56 1.98 10.26 2.82
CA PHE A 56 1.92 9.21 1.81
C PHE A 56 0.48 8.88 1.45
N GLN A 57 0.20 8.76 0.16
CA GLN A 57 -1.02 8.16 -0.36
C GLN A 57 -0.70 6.75 -0.88
N LEU A 58 -1.49 5.78 -0.43
CA LEU A 58 -1.35 4.37 -0.83
C LEU A 58 -2.47 4.02 -1.78
N THR A 59 -2.12 3.57 -2.98
CA THR A 59 -3.08 3.06 -3.97
C THR A 59 -2.74 1.61 -4.26
N VAL A 60 -3.69 0.70 -4.03
CA VAL A 60 -3.54 -0.73 -4.31
C VAL A 60 -4.45 -1.14 -5.45
N GLN A 61 -3.89 -1.83 -6.42
CA GLN A 61 -4.61 -2.51 -7.49
C GLN A 61 -4.39 -4.02 -7.34
N THR A 62 -5.46 -4.79 -7.28
CA THR A 62 -5.39 -6.25 -7.13
C THR A 62 -6.35 -6.95 -8.08
N VAL A 63 -6.09 -8.23 -8.32
CA VAL A 63 -7.10 -9.13 -8.86
C VAL A 63 -8.28 -9.28 -7.88
N PRO A 64 -9.52 -9.58 -8.36
CA PRO A 64 -10.72 -9.66 -7.51
C PRO A 64 -10.65 -10.64 -6.33
N LEU A 65 -9.74 -11.62 -6.37
CA LEU A 65 -9.54 -12.60 -5.31
C LEU A 65 -8.87 -12.00 -4.07
N VAL A 66 -8.17 -10.87 -4.21
CA VAL A 66 -7.40 -10.24 -3.13
C VAL A 66 -8.06 -8.90 -2.80
N GLU A 67 -8.44 -8.71 -1.54
CA GLU A 67 -9.05 -7.46 -1.07
C GLU A 67 -8.02 -6.34 -0.98
N ALA A 68 -8.09 -5.37 -1.91
CA ALA A 68 -7.18 -4.22 -1.95
C ALA A 68 -7.14 -3.44 -0.62
N THR A 69 -8.31 -3.22 0.01
CA THR A 69 -8.42 -2.51 1.29
C THR A 69 -7.63 -3.20 2.40
N ARG A 70 -7.61 -4.54 2.42
CA ARG A 70 -6.89 -5.31 3.42
C ARG A 70 -5.38 -5.18 3.22
N ILE A 71 -4.92 -5.20 1.97
CA ILE A 71 -3.51 -4.94 1.65
C ILE A 71 -3.10 -3.51 2.02
N CYS A 72 -3.93 -2.50 1.74
CA CYS A 72 -3.69 -1.13 2.20
C CYS A 72 -3.53 -1.06 3.73
N ALA A 73 -4.44 -1.70 4.48
CA ALA A 73 -4.38 -1.71 5.94
C ALA A 73 -3.11 -2.39 6.47
N TYR A 74 -2.68 -3.49 5.85
CA TYR A 74 -1.43 -4.16 6.20
C TYR A 74 -0.22 -3.27 5.95
N MET A 75 -0.17 -2.60 4.81
CA MET A 75 0.94 -1.70 4.48
C MET A 75 0.99 -0.52 5.44
N GLN A 76 -0.17 0.09 5.74
CA GLN A 76 -0.26 1.17 6.72
C GLN A 76 0.21 0.73 8.10
N GLN A 77 -0.24 -0.44 8.59
CA GLN A 77 0.20 -0.98 9.86
C GLN A 77 1.71 -1.25 9.87
N THR A 78 2.24 -1.81 8.78
CA THR A 78 3.67 -2.10 8.64
C THR A 78 4.51 -0.82 8.71
N LEU A 79 4.10 0.24 8.01
CA LEU A 79 4.79 1.53 8.03
C LEU A 79 4.78 2.13 9.45
N ASN A 80 3.63 2.13 10.13
CA ASN A 80 3.54 2.62 11.50
C ASN A 80 4.44 1.83 12.45
N SER A 81 4.37 0.49 12.41
CA SER A 81 5.20 -0.36 13.26
C SER A 81 6.69 -0.27 12.95
N LEU A 82 7.05 0.03 11.69
CA LEU A 82 8.44 0.29 11.31
C LEU A 82 8.95 1.60 11.89
N VAL A 83 8.15 2.68 11.81
CA VAL A 83 8.48 3.97 12.43
C VAL A 83 8.64 3.82 13.94
N ASP A 84 7.67 3.20 14.61
CA ASP A 84 7.73 2.94 16.06
C ASP A 84 9.00 2.17 16.45
N ALA A 85 9.34 1.13 15.69
CA ALA A 85 10.54 0.33 15.94
C ALA A 85 11.82 1.14 15.73
N LEU A 86 11.90 1.94 14.67
CA LEU A 86 13.07 2.79 14.41
C LEU A 86 13.25 3.86 15.51
N GLU A 87 12.17 4.40 16.05
CA GLU A 87 12.20 5.41 17.12
C GLU A 87 12.56 4.81 18.48
N GLN A 88 12.00 3.66 18.85
CA GLN A 88 12.14 3.10 20.19
C GLN A 88 13.29 2.09 20.31
N ALA A 89 13.49 1.26 19.29
CA ALA A 89 14.44 0.15 19.32
C ALA A 89 14.90 -0.20 17.89
N PRO A 90 15.80 0.61 17.28
CA PRO A 90 16.17 0.45 15.86
C PRO A 90 16.90 -0.87 15.53
N GLN A 91 17.29 -1.63 16.54
CA GLN A 91 17.84 -2.98 16.40
C GLN A 91 16.75 -4.07 16.34
N THR A 92 15.47 -3.70 16.40
CA THR A 92 14.34 -4.62 16.28
C THR A 92 14.45 -5.36 14.96
N PRO A 93 14.45 -6.71 14.96
CA PRO A 93 14.57 -7.46 13.73
C PRO A 93 13.32 -7.30 12.87
N LEU A 94 13.48 -7.25 11.54
CA LEU A 94 12.39 -6.99 10.60
C LEU A 94 11.20 -7.96 10.77
N HIS A 95 11.46 -9.23 11.07
CA HIS A 95 10.42 -10.24 11.26
C HIS A 95 9.57 -10.04 12.53
N ALA A 96 10.01 -9.18 13.46
CA ALA A 96 9.26 -8.82 14.65
C ALA A 96 8.35 -7.60 14.45
N ILE A 97 8.43 -6.94 13.29
CA ILE A 97 7.55 -5.82 12.94
C ILE A 97 6.15 -6.37 12.62
N SER A 98 5.14 -5.91 13.36
CA SER A 98 3.76 -6.35 13.16
C SER A 98 3.18 -5.76 11.88
N ILE A 99 2.63 -6.63 11.02
CA ILE A 99 1.91 -6.22 9.81
C ILE A 99 0.39 -6.27 9.98
N LEU A 100 -0.09 -6.92 11.05
CA LEU A 100 -1.51 -7.19 11.28
C LEU A 100 -2.18 -6.00 11.98
N PRO A 101 -3.22 -5.41 11.38
CA PRO A 101 -4.04 -4.39 12.02
C PRO A 101 -4.68 -4.94 13.30
N PHE A 102 -4.84 -4.07 14.31
CA PHE A 102 -5.32 -4.46 15.63
C PHE A 102 -6.67 -5.20 15.59
N ASN A 103 -7.62 -4.70 14.80
CA ASN A 103 -8.94 -5.29 14.64
C ASN A 103 -8.88 -6.72 14.09
N GLU A 104 -8.04 -6.94 13.08
CA GLU A 104 -7.87 -8.27 12.47
C GLU A 104 -7.15 -9.22 13.42
N ARG A 105 -6.12 -8.74 14.13
CA ARG A 105 -5.45 -9.51 15.17
C ARG A 105 -6.42 -9.95 16.27
N ALA A 106 -7.29 -9.05 16.75
CA ALA A 106 -8.31 -9.38 17.74
C ALA A 106 -9.29 -10.44 17.20
N GLN A 107 -9.74 -10.28 15.95
CA GLN A 107 -10.62 -11.25 15.30
C GLN A 107 -10.01 -12.66 15.26
N LEU A 108 -8.75 -12.78 14.82
CA LEU A 108 -8.06 -14.06 14.73
C LEU A 108 -7.91 -14.72 16.11
N LEU A 109 -7.57 -13.94 17.13
CA LEU A 109 -7.38 -14.44 18.49
C LEU A 109 -8.70 -14.86 19.16
N GLU A 110 -9.80 -14.16 18.90
CA GLU A 110 -11.07 -14.40 19.57
C GLU A 110 -11.99 -15.40 18.84
N GLN A 111 -11.91 -15.43 17.51
CA GLN A 111 -12.85 -16.17 16.66
C GLN A 111 -12.22 -17.42 16.05
N CYS A 112 -10.97 -17.34 15.59
CA CYS A 112 -10.30 -18.48 14.93
C CYS A 112 -9.59 -19.41 15.92
N ASN A 113 -9.17 -18.91 17.09
CA ASN A 113 -8.56 -19.73 18.14
C ASN A 113 -9.58 -20.32 19.14
N ARG A 114 -10.88 -20.30 18.84
CA ARG A 114 -11.83 -21.07 19.65
C ARG A 114 -11.62 -22.56 19.39
N PRO A 115 -11.32 -23.38 20.41
CA PRO A 115 -11.36 -24.82 20.23
C PRO A 115 -12.77 -25.22 19.82
N GLU A 116 -12.88 -26.06 18.78
CA GLU A 116 -14.15 -26.68 18.42
C GLU A 116 -14.73 -27.41 19.64
N LYS A 117 -16.04 -27.28 19.87
CA LYS A 117 -16.75 -27.96 20.96
C LYS A 117 -16.96 -29.43 20.65
#